data_AF-A0A945ECQ2-F1
#
_entry.id   AF-A0A945ECQ2-F1
#
_cell.length_a   1.000
_cell.length_b   1.000
_cell.length_c   1.000
_cell.angle_alpha   90.00
_cell.angle_beta   90.00
_cell.angle_gamma   90.00
#
_symmetry.space_group_name_H-M   'P 1'
#
loop_
_entity.id
_entity.type
_entity.pdbx_description
1 polymer ?
#
loop_
_entity_poly.entity_id
_entity_poly.type
_entity_poly.pdbx_seq_one_letter_code
_entity_poly.pdbx_strand_id
1 'polypeptide(L)'
;MEVIKPHPKPIRLFFFWSGIIATLAYRIILFLNYYSPEWVTMSWYIGTIGFVIYFYHRYDIQNKRAGLVKDNNLVEAVEKAENVEEDKRAMIKYLVKTSLTSKARLNSLFIFILSVLVLIIGLVIDFII
;
A
#
# COMPACT_ATOMS: atom_id res chain seq x y z
N MET A 1 -12.07 -11.11 22.68
CA MET A 1 -11.09 -10.62 21.69
C MET A 1 -11.82 -10.46 20.37
N GLU A 2 -11.81 -9.28 19.76
CA GLU A 2 -12.32 -9.13 18.39
C GLU A 2 -11.54 -10.07 17.47
N VAL A 3 -12.26 -10.86 16.66
CA VAL A 3 -11.62 -11.77 15.71
C VAL A 3 -10.98 -10.91 14.63
N ILE A 4 -9.64 -10.82 14.65
CA ILE A 4 -8.88 -10.10 13.63
C ILE A 4 -9.03 -10.85 12.30
N LYS A 5 -9.92 -10.37 11.44
CA LYS A 5 -10.18 -10.96 10.12
C LYS A 5 -9.52 -10.12 9.02
N PRO A 6 -8.98 -10.76 7.97
CA PRO A 6 -8.58 -10.04 6.77
C PRO A 6 -9.81 -9.42 6.09
N HIS A 7 -9.60 -8.36 5.31
CA HIS A 7 -10.68 -7.79 4.49
C HIS A 7 -11.28 -8.84 3.55
N PRO A 8 -12.58 -8.72 3.24
CA PRO A 8 -13.25 -9.53 2.23
C PRO A 8 -12.47 -9.62 0.90
N LYS A 9 -12.57 -10.76 0.22
CA LYS A 9 -11.89 -11.00 -1.08
C LYS A 9 -12.16 -9.90 -2.12
N PRO A 10 -13.40 -9.38 -2.30
CA PRO A 10 -13.66 -8.32 -3.27
C PRO A 10 -12.87 -7.05 -3.00
N ILE A 11 -12.77 -6.64 -1.72
CA ILE A 11 -12.03 -5.45 -1.30
C ILE A 11 -10.54 -5.61 -1.60
N ARG A 12 -9.97 -6.79 -1.31
CA ARG A 12 -8.56 -7.08 -1.62
C ARG A 12 -8.27 -7.04 -3.12
N LEU A 13 -9.20 -7.56 -3.94
CA LEU A 13 -9.09 -7.50 -5.40
C LEU A 13 -9.21 -6.08 -5.94
N PHE A 14 -10.10 -5.26 -5.38
CA PHE A 14 -10.24 -3.86 -5.73
C PHE A 14 -8.91 -3.09 -5.57
N PHE A 15 -8.27 -3.18 -4.40
CA PHE A 15 -6.98 -2.53 -4.17
C PHE A 15 -5.86 -3.13 -5.02
N PHE A 16 -5.87 -4.45 -5.24
CA PHE A 16 -4.91 -5.08 -6.15
C PHE A 16 -5.01 -4.52 -7.57
N TRP A 17 -6.22 -4.44 -8.12
CA TRP A 17 -6.45 -3.92 -9.45
C TRP A 17 -6.23 -2.41 -9.55
N SER A 18 -6.53 -1.62 -8.51
CA SER A 18 -6.26 -0.19 -8.51
C SER A 18 -4.76 0.10 -8.69
N GLY A 19 -3.89 -0.67 -8.04
CA GLY A 19 -2.43 -0.55 -8.21
C GLY A 19 -1.94 -0.96 -9.60
N ILE A 20 -2.50 -2.01 -10.18
CA ILE A 20 -2.17 -2.47 -11.55
C ILE A 20 -2.60 -1.42 -12.58
N ILE A 21 -3.87 -0.98 -12.52
CA ILE A 21 -4.42 0.02 -13.44
C ILE A 21 -3.63 1.31 -13.33
N ALA A 22 -3.31 1.76 -12.12
CA ALA A 22 -2.51 2.96 -11.93
C ALA A 22 -1.12 2.85 -12.57
N THR A 23 -0.45 1.72 -12.36
CA THR A 23 0.86 1.47 -12.96
C THR A 23 0.78 1.47 -14.48
N LEU A 24 -0.21 0.78 -15.06
CA LEU A 24 -0.42 0.76 -16.50
C LEU A 24 -0.72 2.15 -17.06
N ALA A 25 -1.55 2.94 -16.38
CA ALA A 25 -1.91 4.29 -16.79
C ALA A 25 -0.68 5.19 -16.90
N TYR A 26 0.24 5.14 -15.92
CA TYR A 26 1.49 5.90 -16.02
C TYR A 26 2.45 5.35 -17.09
N ARG A 27 2.47 4.03 -17.33
CA ARG A 27 3.36 3.44 -18.34
C ARG A 27 2.90 3.73 -19.75
N ILE A 28 1.59 3.79 -19.99
CA ILE A 28 1.05 4.07 -21.33
C ILE A 28 1.20 5.54 -21.73
N ILE A 29 1.35 6.48 -20.78
CA ILE A 29 1.61 7.91 -21.07
C ILE A 29 2.75 8.11 -22.06
N LEU A 30 3.82 7.31 -21.97
CA LEU A 30 4.96 7.38 -22.91
C LEU A 30 4.52 7.21 -24.37
N PHE A 31 3.54 6.34 -24.61
CA PHE A 31 2.97 6.13 -25.94
C PHE A 31 1.94 7.22 -26.26
N LEU A 32 1.04 7.54 -25.32
CA LEU A 32 -0.04 8.51 -25.54
C LEU A 32 0.47 9.92 -25.85
N ASN A 33 1.67 10.27 -25.37
CA ASN A 33 2.33 11.53 -25.69
C ASN A 33 2.55 11.73 -27.20
N TYR A 34 2.63 10.66 -27.99
CA TYR A 34 2.72 10.73 -29.45
C TYR A 34 1.36 10.87 -30.15
N TYR A 35 0.24 10.66 -29.45
CA TYR A 35 -1.10 10.63 -30.04
C TYR A 35 -1.92 11.88 -29.71
N SER A 36 -2.18 12.14 -28.42
CA SER A 36 -2.90 13.34 -28.01
C SER A 36 -2.66 13.72 -26.54
N PRO A 37 -2.55 15.02 -26.22
CA PRO A 37 -2.39 15.48 -24.84
C PRO A 37 -3.55 15.08 -23.91
N GLU A 38 -4.79 15.01 -24.43
CA GLU A 38 -5.97 14.66 -23.64
C GLU A 38 -5.87 13.24 -23.07
N TRP A 39 -5.36 12.30 -23.85
CA TRP A 39 -5.14 10.92 -23.39
C TRP A 39 -4.04 10.82 -22.33
N VAL A 40 -3.02 11.68 -22.41
CA VAL A 40 -1.99 11.80 -21.39
C VAL A 40 -2.61 12.28 -20.08
N THR A 41 -3.40 13.35 -20.12
CA THR A 41 -4.09 13.91 -18.95
C THR A 41 -5.03 12.89 -18.32
N MET A 42 -5.87 12.22 -19.11
CA MET A 42 -6.80 11.20 -18.62
C MET A 42 -6.06 10.04 -17.95
N SER A 43 -4.99 9.54 -18.57
CA SER A 43 -4.19 8.45 -18.02
C SER A 43 -3.43 8.87 -16.76
N TRP A 44 -2.96 10.12 -16.71
CA TRP A 44 -2.33 10.67 -15.53
C TRP A 44 -3.31 10.72 -14.35
N TYR A 45 -4.55 11.19 -14.54
CA TYR A 45 -5.55 11.20 -13.48
C TYR A 45 -5.91 9.80 -12.98
N ILE A 46 -6.14 8.85 -13.91
CA ILE A 46 -6.40 7.45 -13.56
C ILE A 46 -5.22 6.86 -12.76
N GLY A 47 -3.99 7.14 -13.21
CA GLY A 47 -2.74 6.79 -12.53
C GLY A 47 -2.67 7.32 -11.10
N THR A 48 -2.83 8.63 -10.96
CA THR A 48 -2.71 9.33 -9.67
C THR A 48 -3.78 8.86 -8.68
N ILE A 49 -5.04 8.80 -9.09
CA ILE A 49 -6.15 8.33 -8.24
C ILE A 49 -5.93 6.87 -7.81
N GLY A 50 -5.54 6.00 -8.74
CA GLY A 50 -5.29 4.60 -8.41
C GLY A 50 -4.10 4.42 -7.45
N PHE A 51 -3.06 5.25 -7.55
CA PHE A 51 -1.97 5.29 -6.57
C PHE A 51 -2.41 5.81 -5.21
N VAL A 52 -3.23 6.87 -5.14
CA VAL A 52 -3.81 7.35 -3.87
C VAL A 52 -4.54 6.19 -3.17
N ILE A 53 -5.45 5.52 -3.88
CA ILE A 53 -6.26 4.41 -3.35
C ILE A 53 -5.36 3.24 -2.90
N TYR A 54 -4.43 2.81 -3.77
CA TYR A 54 -3.57 1.66 -3.50
C TYR A 54 -2.61 1.88 -2.34
N PHE A 55 -1.88 3.01 -2.34
CA PHE A 55 -0.85 3.27 -1.35
C PHE A 55 -1.44 3.65 0.01
N TYR A 56 -2.62 4.26 0.07
CA TYR A 56 -3.38 4.40 1.31
C TYR A 56 -3.66 3.03 1.93
N HIS A 57 -4.29 2.12 1.18
CA HIS A 57 -4.62 0.80 1.69
C HIS A 57 -3.37 -0.01 2.09
N ARG A 58 -2.32 0.07 1.28
CA ARG A 58 -1.05 -0.61 1.57
C ARG A 58 -0.43 -0.09 2.87
N TYR A 59 -0.45 1.23 3.08
CA TYR A 59 0.00 1.85 4.32
C TYR A 59 -0.84 1.37 5.51
N ASP A 60 -2.17 1.42 5.40
CA ASP A 60 -3.09 1.03 6.48
C ASP A 60 -2.86 -0.42 6.93
N ILE A 61 -2.79 -1.37 6.00
CA ILE A 61 -2.54 -2.78 6.31
C ILE A 61 -1.17 -2.99 6.96
N GLN A 62 -0.13 -2.34 6.46
CA GLN A 62 1.20 -2.45 7.04
C GLN A 62 1.26 -1.82 8.43
N ASN A 63 0.56 -0.69 8.64
CA ASN A 63 0.45 -0.03 9.93
C ASN A 63 -0.30 -0.88 10.95
N LYS A 64 -1.43 -1.46 10.55
CA LYS A 64 -2.22 -2.38 11.38
C LYS A 64 -1.41 -3.62 11.79
N ARG A 65 -0.65 -4.22 10.86
CA ARG A 65 0.25 -5.36 11.19
C ARG A 65 1.32 -4.97 12.20
N ALA A 66 1.99 -3.84 11.99
CA ALA A 66 3.02 -3.36 12.91
C ALA A 66 2.44 -3.05 14.30
N GLY A 67 1.26 -2.43 14.36
CA GLY A 67 0.52 -2.17 15.60
C GLY A 67 0.19 -3.46 16.33
N LEU A 68 -0.43 -4.44 15.66
CA LEU A 68 -0.74 -5.74 16.26
C LEU A 68 0.49 -6.44 16.86
N VAL A 69 1.62 -6.40 16.16
CA VAL A 69 2.89 -6.99 16.66
C VAL A 69 3.39 -6.25 17.90
N LYS A 70 3.40 -4.91 17.87
CA LYS A 70 3.91 -4.07 18.95
C LYS A 70 3.00 -4.12 20.18
N ASP A 71 1.71 -3.89 19.99
CA ASP A 71 0.73 -3.69 21.05
C ASP A 71 0.43 -4.99 21.81
N ASN A 72 0.71 -6.15 21.20
CA ASN A 72 0.52 -7.47 21.82
C ASN A 72 1.86 -8.17 22.13
N ASN A 73 3.00 -7.48 22.05
CA ASN A 73 4.34 -8.05 22.29
C ASN A 73 4.59 -9.38 21.55
N LEU A 74 4.12 -9.50 20.31
CA LEU A 74 4.09 -10.79 19.60
C LEU A 74 5.50 -11.35 19.34
N VAL A 75 6.54 -10.50 19.29
CA VAL A 75 7.93 -10.95 19.16
C VAL A 75 8.34 -11.79 20.37
N GLU A 76 8.04 -11.30 21.57
CA GLU A 76 8.35 -11.99 22.83
C GLU A 76 7.45 -13.22 23.04
N ALA A 77 6.17 -13.11 22.66
CA ALA A 77 5.25 -14.24 22.72
C ALA A 77 5.72 -15.43 21.87
N VAL A 78 6.28 -15.18 20.69
CA VAL A 78 6.88 -16.22 19.84
C VAL A 78 8.18 -16.75 20.42
N GLU A 79 9.01 -15.90 21.03
CA GLU A 79 10.29 -16.29 21.64
C GLU A 79 10.09 -17.26 22.81
N LYS A 80 9.08 -17.02 23.65
CA LYS A 80 8.70 -17.87 24.79
C LYS A 80 7.88 -19.11 24.42
N ALA A 81 7.59 -19.34 23.14
CA ALA A 81 6.75 -20.45 22.70
C ALA A 81 7.51 -21.80 22.74
N GLU A 82 7.70 -22.35 23.94
CA GLU A 82 8.48 -23.57 24.20
C GLU A 82 7.99 -24.80 23.40
N ASN A 83 6.70 -24.84 23.09
CA ASN A 83 6.05 -25.94 22.36
C ASN A 83 6.33 -25.93 20.85
N VAL A 84 7.05 -24.93 20.34
CA VAL A 84 7.40 -24.80 18.93
C VAL A 84 8.87 -25.14 18.73
N GLU A 85 9.14 -26.08 17.83
CA GLU A 85 10.48 -26.45 17.36
C GLU A 85 11.31 -25.21 17.00
N GLU A 86 12.59 -25.22 17.36
CA GLU A 86 13.45 -24.04 17.34
C GLU A 86 13.52 -23.37 15.96
N ASP A 87 13.68 -24.15 14.88
CA ASP A 87 13.71 -23.65 13.50
C ASP A 87 12.40 -22.96 13.12
N LYS A 88 11.26 -23.57 13.46
CA LYS A 88 9.93 -23.00 13.22
C LYS A 88 9.73 -21.72 14.02
N ARG A 89 10.21 -21.69 15.25
CA ARG A 89 10.15 -20.49 16.11
C ARG A 89 10.96 -19.35 15.51
N ALA A 90 12.16 -19.62 15.00
CA ALA A 90 13.00 -18.64 14.31
C ALA A 90 12.31 -18.07 13.06
N MET A 91 11.68 -18.92 12.23
CA MET A 91 10.92 -18.49 11.06
C MET A 91 9.74 -17.58 11.43
N ILE A 92 8.95 -17.95 12.44
CA ILE A 92 7.83 -17.13 12.90
C ILE A 92 8.33 -15.81 13.48
N LYS A 93 9.40 -15.85 14.29
CA LYS A 93 10.04 -14.65 14.87
C LYS A 93 10.48 -13.69 13.77
N TYR A 94 11.04 -14.21 12.68
CA TYR A 94 11.39 -13.40 11.51
C TYR A 94 10.16 -12.71 10.89
N LEU A 95 9.07 -13.44 10.61
CA LEU A 95 7.85 -12.86 10.02
C LEU A 95 7.21 -11.79 10.91
N VAL A 96 7.18 -12.04 12.22
CA VAL A 96 6.63 -11.09 13.22
C VAL A 96 7.53 -9.86 13.34
N LYS A 97 8.85 -10.05 13.48
CA LYS A 97 9.79 -8.94 13.62
C LYS A 97 9.86 -8.06 12.36
N THR A 98 9.86 -8.66 11.17
CA THR A 98 9.87 -7.91 9.91
C THR A 98 8.58 -7.11 9.67
N SER A 99 7.46 -7.55 10.22
CA SER A 99 6.22 -6.77 10.20
C SER A 99 6.32 -5.46 11.00
N LEU A 100 7.24 -5.38 11.98
CA LEU A 100 7.52 -4.17 12.76
C LEU A 100 8.62 -3.29 12.12
N THR A 101 9.68 -3.91 11.61
CA THR A 101 10.89 -3.19 11.15
C THR A 101 10.83 -2.72 9.69
N SER A 102 9.91 -3.25 8.89
CA SER A 102 9.81 -2.93 7.46
C SER A 102 9.56 -1.44 7.20
N LYS A 103 10.42 -0.83 6.37
CA LYS A 103 10.27 0.55 5.89
C LYS A 103 9.23 0.69 4.78
N ALA A 104 8.68 -0.42 4.27
CA ALA A 104 7.68 -0.40 3.21
C ALA A 104 6.43 0.43 3.57
N ARG A 105 6.10 0.53 4.87
CA ARG A 105 5.05 1.41 5.39
C ARG A 105 5.35 2.87 5.12
N LEU A 106 6.57 3.32 5.41
CA LEU A 106 6.98 4.71 5.17
C LEU A 106 7.00 5.03 3.68
N ASN A 107 7.47 4.09 2.84
CA ASN A 107 7.42 4.26 1.39
C ASN A 107 5.97 4.42 0.90
N SER A 108 5.05 3.60 1.41
CA SER A 108 3.65 3.68 1.02
C SER A 108 3.01 5.00 1.47
N LEU A 109 3.33 5.47 2.68
CA LEU A 109 2.87 6.77 3.17
C LEU A 109 3.39 7.92 2.32
N PHE A 110 4.68 7.90 1.99
CA PHE A 110 5.32 8.93 1.20
C PHE A 110 4.70 9.05 -0.19
N ILE A 111 4.52 7.92 -0.90
CA ILE A 111 3.88 7.91 -2.22
C ILE A 111 2.43 8.35 -2.13
N PHE A 112 1.68 7.92 -1.11
CA PHE A 112 0.31 8.38 -0.89
C PHE A 112 0.23 9.90 -0.74
N ILE A 113 1.05 10.49 0.15
CA ILE A 113 1.06 11.95 0.39
C ILE A 113 1.41 12.70 -0.90
N LEU A 114 2.47 12.29 -1.60
CA LEU A 114 2.83 12.92 -2.87
C LEU A 114 1.73 12.78 -3.93
N SER A 115 1.09 11.63 -4.02
CA SER A 115 0.00 11.40 -4.98
C SER A 115 -1.20 12.30 -4.69
N VAL A 116 -1.56 12.50 -3.41
CA VAL A 116 -2.62 13.42 -3.00
C VAL A 116 -2.26 14.87 -3.34
N LEU A 117 -1.03 15.31 -3.00
CA LEU A 117 -0.58 16.68 -3.29
C LEU A 117 -0.60 16.96 -4.78
N VAL A 118 -0.06 16.04 -5.58
CA VAL A 118 0.00 16.16 -7.03
C VAL A 118 -1.40 16.13 -7.65
N LEU A 119 -2.32 15.31 -7.14
CA LEU A 119 -3.71 15.30 -7.59
C LEU A 119 -4.39 16.66 -7.35
N ILE A 120 -4.22 17.24 -6.16
CA ILE A 120 -4.77 18.57 -5.84
C ILE A 120 -4.18 19.62 -6.76
N ILE A 121 -2.87 19.62 -6.95
CA ILE A 121 -2.18 20.57 -7.85
C ILE A 121 -2.70 20.44 -9.28
N GLY A 122 -2.83 19.21 -9.80
CA GLY A 122 -3.36 18.97 -11.15
C GLY A 122 -4.78 19.49 -11.31
N LEU A 123 -5.66 19.23 -10.34
CA LEU A 123 -7.03 19.73 -10.37
C LEU A 123 -7.08 21.27 -10.34
N VAL A 124 -6.20 21.92 -9.59
CA VAL A 124 -6.11 23.38 -9.58
C VAL A 124 -5.64 23.91 -10.93
N ILE A 125 -4.61 23.30 -11.52
CA ILE A 125 -4.06 23.72 -12.80
C ILE A 125 -5.09 23.55 -13.92
N ASP A 126 -5.78 22.41 -14.00
CA ASP A 126 -6.63 22.09 -15.14
C ASP A 126 -8.02 22.75 -15.08
N PHE A 127 -8.53 23.08 -13.89
CA PHE A 127 -9.89 23.59 -13.71
C PHE A 127 -9.98 25.03 -13.21
N ILE A 128 -8.89 25.62 -12.70
CA ILE A 128 -8.90 26.98 -12.12
C ILE A 128 -8.03 27.96 -12.92
N ILE A 129 -6.88 27.51 -13.43
CA ILE A 129 -5.92 28.33 -14.18
C ILE A 129 -6.20 28.21 -15.68
#